data_AF-A0A413DYP6-F1
#
_entry.id   AF-A0A413DYP6-F1
#
_cell.length_a   1.000
_cell.length_b   1.000
_cell.length_c   1.000
_cell.angle_alpha   90.00
_cell.angle_beta   90.00
_cell.angle_gamma   90.00
#
_symmetry.space_group_name_H-M   'P 1'
#
loop_
_entity.id
_entity.type
_entity.pdbx_description
1 polymer ?
#
loop_
_entity_poly.entity_id
_entity_poly.type
_entity_poly.pdbx_seq_one_letter_code
_entity_poly.pdbx_strand_id
1 'polypeptide(L)'
;MNLTFEGFLKGYCRELSGQRSLSFRKLVKQAMTDAPRVAEPLFLLALAQGKAEYVLGLSEGSWMEEGYRDVFSLYGQADSLASLCAGDKLPNRYANVWRAYRGMKEKPVADRRVNALMRKRTLKALEASGVTRYGLCRDLHLNKGNVYAYLAGDDSKVSRKTARHIMEYAEERGTQEGVGRPVRVAG
;
A
#
# COMPACT_ATOMS: atom_id res chain seq x y z
N MET A 1 -6.05 -5.51 -8.16
CA MET A 1 -7.14 -5.53 -7.15
C MET A 1 -7.28 -4.13 -6.58
N ASN A 2 -8.48 -3.53 -6.59
CA ASN A 2 -8.72 -2.23 -5.97
C ASN A 2 -9.06 -2.47 -4.49
N LEU A 3 -8.23 -2.01 -3.56
CA LEU A 3 -8.44 -2.23 -2.12
C LEU A 3 -9.64 -1.40 -1.64
N THR A 4 -10.73 -2.07 -1.26
CA THR A 4 -11.89 -1.43 -0.62
C THR A 4 -11.62 -1.16 0.86
N PHE A 5 -12.31 -0.19 1.45
CA PHE A 5 -12.11 0.12 2.87
C PHE A 5 -12.56 -1.04 3.77
N GLU A 6 -13.72 -1.65 3.49
CA GLU A 6 -14.16 -2.85 4.19
C GLU A 6 -13.15 -4.01 4.06
N GLY A 7 -12.61 -4.23 2.84
CA GLY A 7 -11.60 -5.26 2.61
C GLY A 7 -10.32 -5.03 3.43
N PHE A 8 -9.88 -3.77 3.53
CA PHE A 8 -8.80 -3.37 4.42
C PHE A 8 -9.13 -3.63 5.89
N LEU A 9 -10.30 -3.19 6.38
CA LEU A 9 -10.71 -3.37 7.77
C LEU A 9 -10.78 -4.85 8.17
N LYS A 10 -11.27 -5.72 7.28
CA LYS A 10 -11.24 -7.19 7.47
C LYS A 10 -9.82 -7.73 7.65
N GLY A 11 -8.89 -7.29 6.80
CA GLY A 11 -7.47 -7.68 6.92
C GLY A 11 -6.86 -7.15 8.21
N TYR A 12 -7.12 -5.88 8.50
CA TYR A 12 -6.52 -5.18 9.62
C TYR A 12 -7.02 -5.70 10.98
N CYS A 13 -8.31 -6.03 11.09
CA CYS A 13 -8.84 -6.71 12.29
C CYS A 13 -8.18 -8.06 12.52
N ARG A 14 -7.92 -8.85 11.47
CA ARG A 14 -7.23 -10.15 11.59
C ARG A 14 -5.78 -9.99 12.02
N GLU A 15 -5.08 -9.03 11.43
CA GLU A 15 -3.70 -8.71 11.76
C GLU A 15 -3.57 -8.28 13.23
N LEU A 16 -4.39 -7.33 13.67
CA LEU A 16 -4.32 -6.78 15.02
C LEU A 16 -4.82 -7.75 16.11
N SER A 17 -5.79 -8.61 15.79
CA SER A 17 -6.30 -9.62 16.74
C SER A 17 -5.48 -10.91 16.74
N GLY A 18 -4.61 -11.13 15.75
CA GLY A 18 -3.95 -12.42 15.54
C GLY A 18 -4.91 -13.56 15.17
N GLN A 19 -6.19 -13.28 14.95
CA GLN A 19 -7.21 -14.29 14.66
C GLN A 19 -7.58 -14.31 13.17
N ARG A 20 -7.85 -15.50 12.63
CA ARG A 20 -8.42 -15.64 11.28
C ARG A 20 -9.91 -15.29 11.22
N SER A 21 -10.62 -15.46 12.33
CA SER A 21 -12.06 -15.23 12.43
C SER A 21 -12.39 -13.74 12.47
N LEU A 22 -13.51 -13.36 11.84
CA LEU A 22 -14.08 -12.01 11.91
C LEU A 22 -15.40 -11.99 12.69
N SER A 23 -15.59 -12.94 13.60
CA SER A 23 -16.74 -12.94 14.50
C SER A 23 -16.66 -11.69 15.40
N PHE A 24 -17.62 -10.78 15.28
CA PHE A 24 -17.70 -9.58 16.11
C PHE A 24 -17.63 -9.90 17.61
N ARG A 25 -18.32 -10.97 18.07
CA ARG A 25 -18.23 -11.42 19.47
C ARG A 25 -16.80 -11.76 19.91
N LYS A 26 -16.04 -12.45 19.05
CA LYS A 26 -14.63 -12.79 19.34
C LYS A 26 -13.75 -11.54 19.32
N LEU A 27 -13.95 -10.67 18.32
CA LEU A 27 -13.16 -9.45 18.18
C LEU A 27 -13.43 -8.45 19.32
N VAL A 28 -14.68 -8.28 19.76
CA VAL A 28 -15.03 -7.46 20.93
C VAL A 28 -14.36 -8.02 22.18
N LYS A 29 -14.46 -9.33 22.42
CA LYS A 29 -13.79 -9.98 23.55
C LYS A 29 -12.28 -9.70 23.54
N GLN A 30 -11.63 -9.85 22.39
CA GLN A 30 -10.20 -9.56 22.24
C GLN A 30 -9.86 -8.09 22.46
N ALA A 31 -10.69 -7.17 21.97
CA ALA A 31 -10.49 -5.73 22.18
C ALA A 31 -10.63 -5.35 23.68
N MET A 32 -11.40 -6.11 24.45
CA MET A 32 -11.51 -5.94 25.90
C MET A 32 -10.34 -6.54 26.68
N THR A 33 -9.59 -7.48 26.10
CA THR A 33 -8.53 -8.22 26.79
C THR A 33 -7.17 -8.06 26.12
N ASP A 34 -6.89 -8.88 25.11
CA ASP A 34 -5.54 -9.18 24.64
C ASP A 34 -5.10 -8.27 23.49
N ALA A 35 -6.06 -7.63 22.80
CA ALA A 35 -5.82 -6.85 21.59
C ALA A 35 -6.66 -5.56 21.56
N PRO A 36 -6.50 -4.63 22.52
CA PRO A 36 -7.29 -3.39 22.59
C PRO A 36 -7.20 -2.52 21.33
N ARG A 37 -6.10 -2.62 20.58
CA ARG A 37 -5.89 -1.92 19.30
C ARG A 37 -6.87 -2.33 18.20
N VAL A 38 -7.60 -3.44 18.37
CA VAL A 38 -8.63 -3.90 17.43
C VAL A 38 -9.91 -3.06 17.54
N ALA A 39 -10.14 -2.35 18.65
CA ALA A 39 -11.39 -1.66 18.94
C ALA A 39 -11.86 -0.73 17.82
N GLU A 40 -10.99 0.19 17.39
CA GLU A 40 -11.34 1.17 16.35
C GLU A 40 -11.62 0.53 14.98
N PRO A 41 -10.72 -0.30 14.41
CA PRO A 41 -10.98 -0.94 13.12
C PRO A 41 -12.16 -1.92 13.18
N LEU A 42 -12.40 -2.56 14.33
CA LEU A 42 -13.57 -3.42 14.56
C LEU A 42 -14.87 -2.62 14.43
N PHE A 43 -14.95 -1.46 15.08
CA PHE A 43 -16.18 -0.67 15.05
C PHE A 43 -16.43 -0.04 13.68
N LEU A 44 -15.37 0.42 13.00
CA LEU A 44 -15.47 0.87 11.61
C LEU A 44 -15.92 -0.26 10.67
N LEU A 45 -15.48 -1.50 10.92
CA LEU A 45 -15.96 -2.67 10.18
C LEU A 45 -17.44 -2.96 10.47
N ALA A 46 -17.87 -2.78 11.72
CA ALA A 46 -19.26 -2.94 12.10
C ALA A 46 -20.15 -1.91 11.40
N LEU A 47 -19.74 -0.64 11.34
CA LEU A 47 -20.42 0.41 10.58
C LEU A 47 -20.51 0.05 9.09
N ALA A 48 -19.38 -0.37 8.49
CA ALA A 48 -19.33 -0.77 7.09
C ALA A 48 -20.28 -1.93 6.74
N GLN A 49 -20.57 -2.81 7.70
CA GLN A 49 -21.42 -3.99 7.53
C GLN A 49 -22.84 -3.82 8.09
N GLY A 50 -23.22 -2.64 8.56
CA GLY A 50 -24.52 -2.40 9.18
C GLY A 50 -24.75 -3.19 10.48
N LYS A 51 -23.69 -3.50 11.23
CA LYS A 51 -23.73 -4.26 12.49
C LYS A 51 -23.29 -3.47 13.72
N ALA A 52 -23.27 -2.14 13.62
CA ALA A 52 -22.79 -1.28 14.70
C ALA A 52 -23.62 -1.42 15.98
N GLU A 53 -24.95 -1.49 15.90
CA GLU A 53 -25.83 -1.70 17.06
C GLU A 53 -25.56 -3.04 17.76
N TYR A 54 -25.34 -4.10 16.98
CA TYR A 54 -24.97 -5.41 17.53
C TYR A 54 -23.63 -5.35 18.28
N VAL A 55 -22.64 -4.65 17.72
CA VAL A 55 -21.33 -4.47 18.39
C VAL A 55 -21.44 -3.58 19.62
N LEU A 56 -22.28 -2.54 19.59
CA LEU A 56 -22.58 -1.70 20.75
C LEU A 56 -23.12 -2.55 21.90
N GLY A 57 -24.11 -3.40 21.65
CA GLY A 57 -24.66 -4.32 22.65
C GLY A 57 -23.64 -5.33 23.19
N LEU A 58 -22.69 -5.77 22.35
CA LEU A 58 -21.58 -6.62 22.83
C LEU A 58 -20.56 -5.87 23.69
N SER A 59 -20.46 -4.55 23.53
CA SER A 59 -19.49 -3.69 24.21
C SER A 59 -20.06 -2.96 25.43
N GLU A 60 -21.32 -3.21 25.78
CA GLU A 60 -21.98 -2.58 26.93
C GLU A 60 -21.21 -2.84 28.23
N GLY A 61 -21.02 -1.78 29.03
CA GLY A 61 -20.23 -1.78 30.25
C GLY A 61 -18.71 -1.86 30.03
N SER A 62 -18.23 -1.88 28.79
CA SER A 62 -16.79 -1.89 28.48
C SER A 62 -16.22 -0.49 28.33
N TRP A 63 -14.88 -0.39 28.41
CA TRP A 63 -14.16 0.87 28.17
C TRP A 63 -14.36 1.47 26.78
N MET A 64 -14.85 0.68 25.81
CA MET A 64 -15.06 1.11 24.42
C MET A 64 -16.43 1.74 24.20
N GLU A 65 -17.41 1.48 25.08
CA GLU A 65 -18.83 1.73 24.82
C GLU A 65 -19.11 3.18 24.44
N GLU A 66 -18.69 4.13 25.28
CA GLU A 66 -18.88 5.57 25.06
C GLU A 66 -18.23 6.00 23.72
N GLY A 67 -17.00 5.55 23.49
CA GLY A 67 -16.28 5.82 22.26
C GLY A 67 -16.92 5.22 21.00
N TYR A 68 -17.68 4.14 21.12
CA TYR A 68 -18.48 3.57 20.02
C TYR A 68 -19.77 4.36 19.82
N ARG A 69 -20.47 4.75 20.90
CA ARG A 69 -21.69 5.56 20.82
C ARG A 69 -21.43 6.92 20.16
N ASP A 70 -20.34 7.58 20.52
CA ASP A 70 -19.95 8.86 19.92
C ASP A 70 -19.73 8.74 18.41
N VAL A 71 -18.95 7.73 17.99
CA VAL A 71 -18.68 7.51 16.57
C VAL A 71 -19.94 7.06 15.81
N PHE A 72 -20.82 6.28 16.45
CA PHE A 72 -22.10 5.90 15.86
C PHE A 72 -23.00 7.13 15.62
N SER A 73 -23.05 8.06 16.57
CA SER A 73 -23.79 9.32 16.42
C SER A 73 -23.21 10.20 15.30
N LEU A 74 -21.88 10.31 15.22
CA LEU A 74 -21.21 11.01 14.12
C LEU A 74 -21.50 10.34 12.77
N TYR A 75 -21.54 9.00 12.72
CA TYR A 75 -21.87 8.28 11.50
C TYR A 75 -23.30 8.56 11.03
N GLY A 76 -24.27 8.64 11.94
CA GLY A 76 -25.65 8.99 11.60
C GLY A 76 -25.82 10.38 10.98
N GLN A 77 -24.82 11.27 11.14
CA GLN A 77 -24.77 12.60 10.54
C GLN A 77 -23.93 12.65 9.26
N ALA A 78 -23.26 11.56 8.90
CA ALA A 78 -22.35 11.50 7.75
C ALA A 78 -23.01 10.81 6.56
N ASP A 79 -22.75 11.30 5.35
CA ASP A 79 -23.30 10.69 4.11
C ASP A 79 -22.74 9.28 3.85
N SER A 80 -21.54 9.00 4.34
CA SER A 80 -20.87 7.71 4.15
C SER A 80 -19.78 7.48 5.19
N LEU A 81 -19.33 6.24 5.29
CA LEU A 81 -18.21 5.88 6.16
C LEU A 81 -16.91 6.59 5.73
N ALA A 82 -16.72 6.81 4.43
CA ALA A 82 -15.57 7.55 3.93
C ALA A 82 -15.64 9.03 4.33
N SER A 83 -16.83 9.65 4.27
CA SER A 83 -17.06 11.04 4.71
C SER A 83 -16.81 11.19 6.21
N LEU A 84 -17.30 10.26 7.02
CA LEU A 84 -17.00 10.22 8.46
C LEU A 84 -15.49 10.17 8.72
N CYS A 85 -14.80 9.25 8.06
CA CYS A 85 -13.36 9.03 8.24
C CYS A 85 -12.48 10.17 7.71
N ALA A 86 -12.98 10.96 6.77
CA ALA A 86 -12.30 12.14 6.25
C ALA A 86 -12.60 13.41 7.07
N GLY A 87 -13.58 13.38 7.97
CA GLY A 87 -14.01 14.54 8.75
C GLY A 87 -13.14 14.79 9.99
N ASP A 88 -13.04 16.07 10.38
CA ASP A 88 -12.19 16.52 11.49
C ASP A 88 -12.77 16.21 12.89
N LYS A 89 -14.06 15.86 12.96
CA LYS A 89 -14.75 15.52 14.21
C LYS A 89 -14.45 14.09 14.70
N LEU A 90 -13.91 13.24 13.83
CA LEU A 90 -13.64 11.85 14.18
C LEU A 90 -12.41 11.75 15.10
N PRO A 91 -12.48 11.02 16.23
CA PRO A 91 -11.33 10.91 17.13
C PRO A 91 -10.09 10.33 16.43
N ASN A 92 -8.91 10.84 16.78
CA ASN A 92 -7.63 10.53 16.12
C ASN A 92 -7.34 9.03 15.97
N ARG A 93 -7.75 8.21 16.95
CA ARG A 93 -7.60 6.75 16.94
C ARG A 93 -8.31 6.09 15.75
N TYR A 94 -9.51 6.55 15.40
CA TYR A 94 -10.24 6.08 14.21
C TYR A 94 -9.70 6.71 12.92
N ALA A 95 -9.34 8.01 12.95
CA ALA A 95 -8.73 8.69 11.82
C ALA A 95 -7.41 8.00 11.39
N ASN A 96 -6.64 7.46 12.33
CA ASN A 96 -5.44 6.68 12.03
C ASN A 96 -5.72 5.40 11.23
N VAL A 97 -6.86 4.73 11.46
CA VAL A 97 -7.29 3.57 10.66
C VAL A 97 -7.55 3.98 9.21
N TRP A 98 -8.19 5.13 9.02
CA TRP A 98 -8.43 5.68 7.68
C TRP A 98 -7.13 6.09 6.98
N ARG A 99 -6.20 6.74 7.69
CA ARG A 99 -4.87 7.09 7.15
C ARG A 99 -4.09 5.84 6.73
N ALA A 100 -4.14 4.77 7.53
CA ALA A 100 -3.52 3.49 7.17
C ALA A 100 -4.12 2.89 5.89
N TYR A 101 -5.46 2.91 5.76
CA TYR A 101 -6.14 2.50 4.53
C TYR A 101 -5.68 3.31 3.31
N ARG A 102 -5.68 4.65 3.42
CA ARG A 102 -5.25 5.56 2.34
C ARG A 102 -3.82 5.27 1.91
N GLY A 103 -2.91 5.11 2.87
CA GLY A 103 -1.52 4.75 2.60
C GLY A 103 -1.37 3.46 1.80
N MET A 104 -2.13 2.42 2.14
CA MET A 104 -2.12 1.15 1.39
C MET A 104 -2.77 1.27 0.01
N LYS A 105 -3.88 2.01 -0.08
CA LYS A 105 -4.61 2.21 -1.35
C LYS A 105 -3.79 3.01 -2.36
N GLU A 106 -3.04 4.00 -1.90
CA GLU A 106 -2.27 4.91 -2.75
C GLU A 106 -0.88 4.36 -3.10
N LYS A 107 -0.36 3.40 -2.32
CA LYS A 107 0.96 2.80 -2.53
C LYS A 107 1.24 2.36 -3.98
N PRO A 108 0.33 1.65 -4.69
CA PRO A 108 0.58 1.27 -6.08
C PRO A 108 0.75 2.46 -7.01
N VAL A 109 0.04 3.57 -6.78
CA VAL A 109 0.16 4.79 -7.59
C VAL A 109 1.48 5.50 -7.29
N ALA A 110 1.85 5.59 -6.01
CA ALA A 110 3.15 6.13 -5.60
C ALA A 110 4.31 5.30 -6.17
N ASP A 111 4.24 3.97 -6.08
CA ASP A 111 5.24 3.08 -6.64
C ASP A 111 5.35 3.23 -8.17
N ARG A 112 4.23 3.35 -8.89
CA ARG A 112 4.25 3.62 -10.35
C ARG A 112 4.93 4.94 -10.69
N ARG A 113 4.70 6.01 -9.92
CA ARG A 113 5.39 7.30 -10.11
C ARG A 113 6.90 7.16 -9.92
N VAL A 114 7.32 6.42 -8.90
CA VAL A 114 8.74 6.14 -8.65
C VAL A 114 9.33 5.28 -9.78
N ASN A 115 8.62 4.25 -10.22
CA ASN A 115 9.01 3.40 -11.35
C ASN A 115 9.19 4.24 -12.63
N ALA A 116 8.29 5.18 -12.91
CA ALA A 116 8.42 6.07 -14.07
C ALA A 116 9.70 6.90 -14.03
N LEU A 117 10.11 7.39 -12.85
CA LEU A 117 11.36 8.12 -12.67
C LEU A 117 12.58 7.21 -12.86
N MET A 118 12.55 6.00 -12.29
CA MET A 118 13.61 5.00 -12.48
C MET A 118 13.76 4.63 -13.95
N ARG A 119 12.66 4.37 -14.65
CA ARG A 119 12.64 4.06 -16.09
C ARG A 119 13.30 5.14 -16.92
N LYS A 120 12.99 6.42 -16.66
CA LYS A 120 13.63 7.54 -17.37
C LYS A 120 15.15 7.52 -17.19
N ARG A 121 15.65 7.19 -16.00
CA ARG A 121 17.09 7.05 -15.74
C ARG A 121 17.67 5.81 -16.42
N THR A 122 17.01 4.65 -16.29
CA THR A 122 17.39 3.41 -16.97
C THR A 122 17.55 3.60 -18.47
N LEU A 123 16.58 4.23 -19.15
CA LEU A 123 16.64 4.42 -20.61
C LEU A 123 17.87 5.24 -21.03
N LYS A 124 18.19 6.31 -20.29
CA LYS A 124 19.41 7.11 -20.52
C LYS A 124 20.69 6.30 -20.31
N ALA A 125 20.74 5.49 -19.25
CA ALA A 125 21.91 4.67 -18.95
C ALA A 125 22.11 3.54 -19.98
N LEU A 126 21.03 2.92 -20.46
CA LEU A 126 21.09 1.91 -21.52
C LEU A 126 21.57 2.50 -22.86
N GLU A 127 21.14 3.72 -23.19
CA GLU A 127 21.61 4.44 -24.37
C GLU A 127 23.11 4.74 -24.29
N ALA A 128 23.61 5.14 -23.12
CA ALA A 128 25.01 5.46 -22.90
C ALA A 128 25.94 4.22 -22.86
N SER A 129 25.44 3.08 -22.38
CA SER A 129 26.22 1.84 -22.14
C SER A 129 26.15 0.81 -23.26
N GLY A 130 25.37 1.05 -24.31
CA GLY A 130 25.13 0.06 -25.38
C GLY A 130 24.43 -1.23 -24.92
N VAL A 131 24.07 -1.38 -23.64
CA VAL A 131 23.42 -2.58 -23.11
C VAL A 131 22.07 -2.77 -23.77
N THR A 132 21.90 -3.91 -24.44
CA THR A 132 20.61 -4.24 -25.07
C THR A 132 19.59 -4.64 -24.02
N ARG A 133 18.31 -4.36 -24.30
CA ARG A 133 17.19 -4.83 -23.46
C ARG A 133 17.20 -6.35 -23.25
N TYR A 134 17.61 -7.08 -24.29
CA TYR A 134 17.79 -8.53 -24.23
C TYR A 134 18.91 -8.93 -23.27
N GLY A 135 20.08 -8.30 -23.39
CA GLY A 135 21.24 -8.55 -22.52
C GLY A 135 20.88 -8.29 -21.06
N LEU A 136 20.23 -7.14 -20.78
CA LEU A 136 19.72 -6.83 -19.45
C LEU A 136 18.78 -7.91 -18.90
N CYS A 137 17.81 -8.38 -19.68
CA CYS A 137 16.89 -9.43 -19.22
C CYS A 137 17.61 -10.75 -18.92
N ARG A 138 18.61 -11.11 -19.74
CA ARG A 138 19.40 -12.32 -19.56
C ARG A 138 20.26 -12.23 -18.29
N ASP A 139 20.99 -11.13 -18.15
CA ASP A 139 21.98 -10.95 -17.08
C ASP A 139 21.30 -10.79 -15.71
N LEU A 140 20.10 -10.21 -15.66
CA LEU A 140 19.30 -10.07 -14.44
C LEU A 140 18.28 -11.21 -14.22
N HIS A 141 18.25 -12.20 -15.11
CA HIS A 141 17.27 -13.30 -15.10
C HIS A 141 15.80 -12.84 -14.98
N LEU A 142 15.43 -11.79 -15.71
CA LEU A 142 14.11 -11.17 -15.65
C LEU A 142 13.17 -11.63 -16.78
N ASN A 143 11.88 -11.58 -16.52
CA ASN A 143 10.85 -11.84 -17.53
C ASN A 143 10.89 -10.77 -18.64
N LYS A 144 11.23 -11.19 -19.85
CA LYS A 144 11.35 -10.31 -21.02
C LYS A 144 10.10 -9.47 -21.28
N GLY A 145 8.92 -10.08 -21.26
CA GLY A 145 7.65 -9.38 -21.51
C GLY A 145 7.40 -8.24 -20.53
N ASN A 146 7.62 -8.48 -19.24
CA ASN A 146 7.44 -7.47 -18.20
C ASN A 146 8.45 -6.32 -18.33
N VAL A 147 9.72 -6.64 -18.58
CA VAL A 147 10.77 -5.62 -18.75
C VAL A 147 10.52 -4.78 -20.00
N TYR A 148 10.15 -5.40 -21.12
CA TYR A 148 9.87 -4.67 -22.36
C TYR A 148 8.66 -3.75 -22.21
N ALA A 149 7.57 -4.24 -21.60
CA ALA A 149 6.39 -3.42 -21.35
C ALA A 149 6.70 -2.27 -20.38
N TYR A 150 7.49 -2.53 -19.32
CA TYR A 150 7.99 -1.49 -18.42
C TYR A 150 8.77 -0.43 -19.19
N LEU A 151 9.82 -0.81 -19.93
CA LEU A 151 10.66 0.14 -20.67
C LEU A 151 9.87 0.90 -21.75
N ALA A 152 8.78 0.33 -22.27
CA ALA A 152 7.86 0.98 -23.20
C ALA A 152 6.88 1.97 -22.54
N GLY A 153 6.81 2.04 -21.20
CA GLY A 153 6.02 3.02 -20.47
C GLY A 153 5.00 2.46 -19.50
N ASP A 154 4.82 1.14 -19.43
CA ASP A 154 3.90 0.53 -18.47
C ASP A 154 4.58 0.32 -17.11
N ASP A 155 4.56 1.37 -16.30
CA ASP A 155 5.18 1.44 -14.98
C ASP A 155 4.56 0.48 -13.94
N SER A 156 3.50 -0.24 -14.31
CA SER A 156 2.85 -1.26 -13.48
C SER A 156 3.43 -2.67 -13.65
N LYS A 157 4.21 -2.91 -14.71
CA LYS A 157 4.66 -4.25 -15.12
C LYS A 157 5.79 -4.83 -14.29
N VAL A 158 6.49 -3.98 -13.54
CA VAL A 158 7.58 -4.37 -12.66
C VAL A 158 7.34 -3.84 -11.25
N SER A 159 7.82 -4.58 -10.25
CA SER A 159 7.82 -4.08 -8.88
C SER A 159 8.81 -2.93 -8.71
N ARG A 160 8.64 -2.10 -7.68
CA ARG A 160 9.61 -1.04 -7.34
C ARG A 160 11.03 -1.59 -7.10
N LYS A 161 11.13 -2.78 -6.49
CA LYS A 161 12.42 -3.45 -6.26
C LYS A 161 13.06 -3.84 -7.60
N THR A 162 12.28 -4.39 -8.52
CA THR A 162 12.74 -4.77 -9.85
C THR A 162 13.13 -3.54 -10.68
N ALA A 163 12.33 -2.48 -10.66
CA ALA A 163 12.65 -1.22 -11.34
C ALA A 163 13.97 -0.62 -10.86
N ARG A 164 14.23 -0.65 -9.55
CA ARG A 164 15.49 -0.22 -8.96
C ARG A 164 16.66 -1.08 -9.44
N HIS A 165 16.55 -2.40 -9.35
CA HIS A 165 17.61 -3.32 -9.76
C HIS A 165 17.98 -3.16 -11.24
N ILE A 166 16.98 -2.98 -12.12
CA ILE A 166 17.19 -2.69 -13.55
C ILE A 166 17.96 -1.37 -13.73
N MET A 167 17.62 -0.33 -12.98
CA MET A 167 18.25 0.98 -13.06
C MET A 167 19.71 0.93 -12.59
N GLU A 168 19.96 0.34 -11.41
CA GLU A 168 21.32 0.19 -10.85
C GLU A 168 22.23 -0.57 -11.82
N TYR A 169 21.76 -1.70 -12.37
CA TYR A 169 22.50 -2.45 -13.38
C TYR A 169 22.85 -1.63 -14.62
N ALA A 170 21.89 -0.86 -15.15
CA ALA A 170 22.12 -0.02 -16.33
C ALA A 170 23.11 1.12 -16.04
N GLU A 171 23.04 1.74 -14.86
CA GLU A 171 23.94 2.81 -14.42
C GLU A 171 25.37 2.30 -14.22
N GLU A 172 25.55 1.14 -13.58
CA GLU A 172 26.86 0.51 -13.39
C GLU A 172 27.55 0.23 -14.73
N ARG A 173 26.83 -0.34 -15.71
CA ARG A 173 27.39 -0.62 -17.03
C ARG A 173 27.70 0.64 -17.84
N GLY A 174 26.94 1.72 -17.67
CA GLY A 174 27.24 3.01 -18.29
C GLY A 174 28.50 3.68 -17.75
N THR A 175 28.83 3.48 -16.48
CA THR A 175 30.07 4.01 -15.90
C THR A 175 31.32 3.25 -16.33
N GLN A 176 31.21 1.94 -16.59
CA GLN A 176 32.34 1.10 -17.00
C GLN A 176 32.81 1.37 -18.44
N GLU A 177 31.90 1.71 -19.36
CA GLU A 177 32.28 2.02 -20.75
C GLU A 177 32.84 3.45 -20.94
N GLY A 178 32.60 4.36 -19.99
CA GLY A 178 33.17 5.71 -19.98
C GLY A 178 34.68 5.77 -19.73
N VAL A 179 35.29 4.69 -19.20
CA VAL A 179 36.73 4.60 -18.90
C VAL A 179 37.52 3.99 -20.08
N GLY A 180 36.84 3.49 -21.12
CA GLY A 180 37.43 2.61 -22.13
C GLY A 180 37.54 3.15 -23.56
N ARG A 181 37.37 4.45 -23.82
CA ARG A 181 37.63 5.01 -25.18
C ARG A 181 39.05 5.56 -25.28
N PRO A 182 40.00 4.86 -25.95
CA PRO A 182 41.21 5.52 -26.39
C PRO A 182 40.84 6.51 -27.49
N VAL A 183 41.21 7.77 -27.28
CA VAL A 183 41.22 8.78 -28.34
C VAL A 183 42.14 8.26 -29.44
N ARG A 184 41.58 7.84 -30.57
CA ARG A 184 42.36 7.65 -31.79
C ARG A 184 42.83 9.03 -32.25
N VAL A 185 44.06 9.38 -31.88
CA VAL A 185 44.79 10.48 -32.50
C VAL A 185 45.20 9.98 -33.88
N ALA A 186 44.63 10.57 -34.92
CA ALA A 186 45.11 10.39 -36.29
C ALA A 186 46.43 11.16 -36.41
N GLY A 187 47.49 10.45 -36.78
CA GLY A 187 48.80 10.95 -37.14
C GLY A 187 49.44 10.00 -38.14
#